data_AF-A0A7Y2IG08-F1
#
_entry.id   AF-A0A7Y2IG08-F1
#
_cell.length_a   1.000
_cell.length_b   1.000
_cell.length_c   1.000
_cell.angle_alpha   90.00
_cell.angle_beta   90.00
_cell.angle_gamma   90.00
#
_symmetry.space_group_name_H-M   'P 1'
#
loop_
_entity.id
_entity.type
_entity.pdbx_description
1 polymer ?
#
loop_
_entity_poly.entity_id
_entity_poly.type
_entity_poly.pdbx_seq_one_letter_code
_entity_poly.pdbx_strand_id
1 'polypeptide(L)'
;MRILWTTWRQRCAQLAVSVFLLALTGGCSVSSSLSAPTCENGQSTLIVAQSVPSAELVPCLTELPRGWTVQTVEITQQGTTIRMDSDRAGTVAAVLWFKESCDTSDAVSLPSDLDGAELFEYIVRITPSFRAQRYYVFPGGCVWWDFDFNADNSAALSIDLGNSLVLVSRDALNENIRDSFIDEEL
;
A
#
# COMPACT_ATOMS: atom_id res chain seq x y z
N MET A 1 -34.88 62.61 -23.20
CA MET A 1 -34.86 61.16 -22.92
C MET A 1 -33.60 60.60 -23.57
N ARG A 2 -32.51 60.47 -22.79
CA ARG A 2 -31.16 60.04 -23.23
C ARG A 2 -30.86 58.71 -22.54
N ILE A 3 -30.56 57.69 -23.32
CA ILE A 3 -30.21 56.35 -22.86
C ILE A 3 -28.68 56.25 -22.80
N LEU A 4 -28.21 56.10 -21.56
CA LEU A 4 -27.14 55.22 -21.07
C LEU A 4 -25.85 55.10 -21.92
N TRP A 5 -24.90 55.99 -21.63
CA TRP A 5 -23.61 55.73 -20.93
C TRP A 5 -22.52 55.17 -21.87
N THR A 6 -21.91 56.00 -22.72
CA THR A 6 -20.61 56.69 -22.46
C THR A 6 -19.53 55.74 -21.92
N THR A 7 -18.68 55.19 -22.80
CA THR A 7 -17.29 55.66 -23.05
C THR A 7 -16.37 55.35 -21.86
N TRP A 8 -15.20 54.75 -22.01
CA TRP A 8 -14.11 55.32 -22.81
C TRP A 8 -12.90 54.38 -22.74
N ARG A 9 -12.38 54.03 -23.92
CA ARG A 9 -10.96 53.92 -24.27
C ARG A 9 -9.97 54.31 -23.17
N GLN A 10 -9.10 53.37 -22.80
CA GLN A 10 -7.66 53.41 -23.14
C GLN A 10 -6.95 54.73 -22.77
N ARG A 11 -6.14 54.71 -21.71
CA ARG A 11 -4.66 54.81 -21.76
C ARG A 11 -4.10 55.30 -20.40
N CYS A 12 -2.85 54.92 -20.18
CA CYS A 12 -1.90 55.45 -19.18
C CYS A 12 -2.14 54.93 -17.75
N ALA A 13 -1.19 54.42 -17.01
CA ALA A 13 0.25 54.35 -17.22
C ALA A 13 0.81 53.19 -16.38
N GLN A 14 1.77 52.48 -16.97
CA GLN A 14 2.72 51.69 -16.21
C GLN A 14 3.59 52.62 -15.38
N LEU A 15 3.69 52.39 -14.08
CA LEU A 15 4.83 52.61 -13.16
C LEU A 15 4.36 52.00 -11.83
N ALA A 16 5.09 51.25 -11.02
CA ALA A 16 6.35 50.54 -11.04
C ALA A 16 6.40 49.78 -9.68
N VAL A 17 7.34 48.84 -9.53
CA VAL A 17 7.82 48.30 -8.24
C VAL A 17 7.02 47.11 -7.64
N SER A 18 7.47 45.91 -8.00
CA SER A 18 7.86 44.84 -7.08
C SER A 18 6.94 44.46 -5.90
N VAL A 19 5.96 43.59 -6.14
CA VAL A 19 5.51 42.60 -5.14
C VAL A 19 5.51 41.24 -5.83
N PHE A 20 6.68 40.61 -5.85
CA PHE A 20 6.90 39.27 -6.36
C PHE A 20 6.95 38.33 -5.15
N LEU A 21 5.81 38.01 -4.52
CA LEU A 21 5.76 37.00 -3.46
C LEU A 21 4.33 36.49 -3.22
N LEU A 22 4.19 35.17 -3.36
CA LEU A 22 3.14 34.30 -2.84
C LEU A 22 1.75 34.34 -3.51
N ALA A 23 1.69 33.91 -4.77
CA ALA A 23 0.51 33.19 -5.24
C ALA A 23 0.76 31.68 -5.03
N LEU A 24 0.29 31.16 -3.90
CA LEU A 24 0.27 29.75 -3.57
C LEU A 24 -0.49 28.99 -4.67
N THR A 25 0.22 28.24 -5.49
CA THR A 25 -0.36 27.18 -6.30
C THR A 25 -0.85 26.10 -5.33
N GLY A 26 -2.13 26.15 -4.96
CA GLY A 26 -2.80 25.06 -4.29
C GLY A 26 -2.82 23.86 -5.24
N GLY A 27 -1.86 22.95 -5.08
CA GLY A 27 -1.90 21.66 -5.74
C GLY A 27 -3.10 20.89 -5.21
N CYS A 28 -4.04 20.56 -6.08
CA CYS A 28 -5.09 19.61 -5.75
C CYS A 28 -4.41 18.26 -5.47
N SER A 29 -4.22 17.91 -4.19
CA SER A 29 -3.91 16.53 -3.82
C SER A 29 -5.20 15.73 -3.94
N VAL A 30 -5.36 15.02 -5.05
CA VAL A 30 -6.40 13.99 -5.17
C VAL A 30 -5.88 12.77 -4.42
N SER A 31 -6.41 12.53 -3.23
CA SER A 31 -6.16 11.30 -2.47
C SER A 31 -6.98 10.19 -3.12
N SER A 32 -6.45 9.57 -4.18
CA SER A 32 -7.04 8.34 -4.70
C SER A 32 -6.78 7.22 -3.68
N SER A 33 -7.82 6.73 -3.02
CA SER A 33 -7.72 5.50 -2.22
C SER A 33 -7.46 4.34 -3.18
N LEU A 34 -6.21 3.88 -3.25
CA LEU A 34 -5.89 2.66 -3.98
C LEU A 34 -6.50 1.47 -3.25
N SER A 35 -7.15 0.59 -4.00
CA SER A 35 -7.56 -0.71 -3.48
C SER A 35 -6.34 -1.57 -3.19
N ALA A 36 -6.41 -2.40 -2.15
CA ALA A 36 -5.38 -3.38 -1.88
C ALA A 36 -5.22 -4.37 -3.06
N PRO A 37 -4.01 -4.94 -3.25
CA PRO A 37 -3.80 -5.99 -4.25
C PRO A 37 -4.63 -7.20 -3.88
N THR A 38 -5.61 -7.56 -4.71
CA THR A 38 -6.39 -8.80 -4.52
C THR A 38 -5.84 -9.88 -5.44
N CYS A 39 -5.91 -11.13 -5.01
CA CYS A 39 -5.43 -12.25 -5.81
C CYS A 39 -6.34 -12.58 -7.00
N GLU A 40 -7.59 -12.09 -6.99
CA GLU A 40 -8.57 -12.31 -8.06
C GLU A 40 -8.40 -11.35 -9.23
N ASN A 41 -8.11 -10.07 -8.96
CA ASN A 41 -8.03 -9.02 -9.97
C ASN A 41 -6.60 -8.46 -10.02
N GLY A 42 -5.81 -8.94 -10.98
CA GLY A 42 -4.38 -8.66 -11.09
C GLY A 42 -4.00 -7.19 -11.34
N GLN A 43 -4.96 -6.27 -11.53
CA GLN A 43 -4.68 -4.87 -11.86
C GLN A 43 -3.95 -4.12 -10.73
N SER A 44 -4.43 -4.16 -9.49
CA SER A 44 -3.74 -3.52 -8.36
C SER A 44 -2.43 -4.25 -8.03
N THR A 45 -2.43 -5.57 -8.15
CA THR A 45 -1.24 -6.43 -7.98
C THR A 45 -0.15 -6.09 -9.01
N LEU A 46 -0.50 -5.74 -10.24
CA LEU A 46 0.47 -5.26 -11.25
C LEU A 46 1.15 -3.97 -10.79
N ILE A 47 0.38 -3.00 -10.28
CA ILE A 47 0.94 -1.72 -9.81
C ILE A 47 1.88 -1.98 -8.61
N VAL A 48 1.49 -2.87 -7.70
CA VAL A 48 2.35 -3.33 -6.59
C VAL A 48 3.63 -3.99 -7.12
N ALA A 49 3.55 -4.84 -8.14
CA ALA A 49 4.72 -5.46 -8.76
C ALA A 49 5.72 -4.43 -9.30
N GLN A 50 5.25 -3.30 -9.83
CA GLN A 50 6.15 -2.24 -10.33
C GLN A 50 6.84 -1.44 -9.23
N SER A 51 6.37 -1.52 -7.98
CA SER A 51 7.02 -0.85 -6.84
C SER A 51 8.33 -1.51 -6.42
N VAL A 52 8.52 -2.80 -6.74
CA VAL A 52 9.74 -3.56 -6.47
C VAL A 52 10.10 -4.41 -7.71
N PRO A 53 10.71 -3.81 -8.76
CA PRO A 53 10.94 -4.49 -10.04
C PRO A 53 11.80 -5.75 -9.96
N SER A 54 12.67 -5.86 -8.95
CA SER A 54 13.56 -7.00 -8.71
C SER A 54 12.84 -8.25 -8.18
N ALA A 55 11.69 -8.09 -7.56
CA ALA A 55 11.01 -9.15 -6.82
C ALA A 55 10.43 -10.23 -7.76
N GLU A 56 10.79 -11.50 -7.58
CA GLU A 56 10.21 -12.61 -8.36
C GLU A 56 8.76 -12.93 -7.96
N LEU A 57 8.42 -12.67 -6.69
CA LEU A 57 7.09 -12.84 -6.12
C LEU A 57 6.45 -11.50 -5.77
N VAL A 58 5.14 -11.40 -5.92
CA VAL A 58 4.35 -10.19 -5.66
C VAL A 58 3.26 -10.53 -4.64
N PRO A 59 3.08 -9.72 -3.58
CA PRO A 59 2.04 -9.97 -2.60
C PRO A 59 0.65 -9.60 -3.12
N CYS A 60 -0.31 -10.48 -2.85
CA CYS A 60 -1.73 -10.20 -2.98
C CYS A 60 -2.47 -10.70 -1.73
N LEU A 61 -3.64 -10.12 -1.48
CA LEU A 61 -4.50 -10.49 -0.37
C LEU A 61 -5.71 -11.26 -0.88
N THR A 62 -6.03 -12.33 -0.19
CA THR A 62 -7.33 -13.02 -0.29
C THR A 62 -8.36 -12.28 0.57
N GLU A 63 -9.52 -12.89 0.81
CA GLU A 63 -10.54 -12.31 1.69
C GLU A 63 -9.96 -12.08 3.10
N LEU A 64 -10.03 -10.83 3.57
CA LEU A 64 -9.55 -10.49 4.91
C LEU A 64 -10.43 -11.14 5.98
N PRO A 65 -9.84 -11.61 7.10
CA PRO A 65 -10.64 -12.15 8.19
C PRO A 65 -11.58 -11.07 8.76
N ARG A 66 -12.72 -11.52 9.29
CA ARG A 66 -13.72 -10.59 9.87
C ARG A 66 -13.09 -9.66 10.91
N GLY A 67 -13.44 -8.38 10.80
CA GLY A 67 -12.97 -7.35 11.72
C GLY A 67 -11.70 -6.65 11.24
N TRP A 68 -11.05 -7.10 10.16
CA TRP A 68 -9.95 -6.40 9.52
C TRP A 68 -10.42 -5.53 8.37
N THR A 69 -9.85 -4.34 8.26
CA THR A 69 -10.13 -3.40 7.16
C THR A 69 -8.86 -2.72 6.69
N VAL A 70 -8.69 -2.61 5.38
CA VAL A 70 -7.61 -1.80 4.80
C VAL A 70 -7.92 -0.33 5.02
N GLN A 71 -7.02 0.37 5.70
CA GLN A 71 -7.09 1.80 5.92
C GLN A 71 -6.45 2.56 4.76
N THR A 72 -5.24 2.17 4.34
CA THR A 72 -4.47 2.90 3.34
C THR A 72 -3.56 1.94 2.58
N VAL A 73 -3.40 2.22 1.28
CA VAL A 73 -2.45 1.57 0.38
C VAL A 73 -1.58 2.66 -0.23
N GLU A 74 -0.28 2.57 0.01
CA GLU A 74 0.73 3.48 -0.53
C GLU A 74 1.65 2.68 -1.45
N ILE A 75 1.69 3.03 -2.73
CA ILE A 75 2.57 2.41 -3.71
C ILE A 75 3.51 3.47 -4.25
N THR A 76 4.81 3.26 -4.08
CA THR A 76 5.86 4.21 -4.50
C THR A 76 7.02 3.47 -5.15
N GLN A 77 8.04 4.20 -5.62
CA GLN A 77 9.29 3.59 -6.11
C GLN A 77 10.12 2.95 -4.99
N GLN A 78 9.78 3.16 -3.73
CA GLN A 78 10.46 2.61 -2.55
C GLN A 78 9.78 1.32 -2.05
N GLY A 79 8.76 0.85 -2.77
CA GLY A 79 7.94 -0.30 -2.41
C GLY A 79 6.49 0.06 -2.09
N THR A 80 5.79 -0.91 -1.51
CA THR A 80 4.38 -0.82 -1.14
C THR A 80 4.20 -0.91 0.38
N THR A 81 3.27 -0.13 0.92
CA THR A 81 2.85 -0.18 2.33
C THR A 81 1.32 -0.27 2.39
N ILE A 82 0.80 -1.24 3.14
CA ILE A 82 -0.64 -1.39 3.39
C ILE A 82 -0.89 -1.33 4.88
N ARG A 83 -1.69 -0.36 5.32
CA ARG A 83 -2.08 -0.18 6.73
C ARG A 83 -3.47 -0.74 6.96
N MET A 84 -3.65 -1.49 8.04
CA MET A 84 -4.91 -2.15 8.37
C MET A 84 -5.35 -1.86 9.80
N ASP A 85 -6.64 -1.60 9.95
CA ASP A 85 -7.31 -1.50 11.23
C ASP A 85 -7.94 -2.85 11.59
N SER A 86 -8.14 -3.07 12.88
CA SER A 86 -8.87 -4.21 13.43
C SER A 86 -9.88 -3.75 14.48
N ASP A 87 -11.10 -4.26 14.40
CA ASP A 87 -12.14 -4.06 15.42
C ASP A 87 -11.74 -4.58 16.81
N ARG A 88 -10.85 -5.57 16.84
CA ARG A 88 -10.32 -6.22 18.04
C ARG A 88 -8.94 -5.68 18.39
N ALA A 89 -8.00 -5.66 17.44
CA ALA A 89 -6.61 -5.30 17.71
C ALA A 89 -6.31 -3.79 17.74
N GLY A 90 -7.20 -2.94 17.22
CA GLY A 90 -7.06 -1.48 17.24
C GLY A 90 -6.75 -0.85 15.89
N THR A 91 -6.44 0.44 15.90
CA THR A 91 -6.09 1.22 14.70
C THR A 91 -4.65 0.94 14.27
N VAL A 92 -4.41 0.78 12.97
CA VAL A 92 -3.09 0.46 12.39
C VAL A 92 -2.47 -0.75 13.10
N ALA A 93 -3.31 -1.74 13.42
CA ALA A 93 -2.91 -2.94 14.14
C ALA A 93 -1.96 -3.83 13.33
N ALA A 94 -2.00 -3.71 12.00
CA ALA A 94 -1.07 -4.39 11.12
C ALA A 94 -0.62 -3.49 9.97
N VAL A 95 0.66 -3.61 9.60
CA VAL A 95 1.23 -2.98 8.41
C VAL A 95 1.92 -4.04 7.57
N LEU A 96 1.49 -4.19 6.32
CA LEU A 96 2.19 -5.01 5.32
C LEU A 96 3.16 -4.12 4.55
N TRP A 97 4.42 -4.54 4.50
CA TRP A 97 5.46 -3.89 3.71
C TRP A 97 5.91 -4.80 2.60
N PHE A 98 6.22 -4.24 1.44
CA PHE A 98 6.83 -4.94 0.32
C PHE A 98 7.96 -4.09 -0.26
N LYS A 99 9.20 -4.60 -0.19
CA LYS A 99 10.42 -3.91 -0.64
C LYS A 99 11.40 -4.88 -1.29
N GLU A 100 12.47 -4.35 -1.86
CA GLU A 100 13.57 -5.12 -2.45
C GLU A 100 14.27 -6.04 -1.44
N SER A 101 14.37 -5.61 -0.18
CA SER A 101 14.98 -6.39 0.90
C SER A 101 14.44 -5.97 2.27
N CYS A 102 14.67 -6.81 3.27
CA CYS A 102 14.41 -6.52 4.68
C CYS A 102 15.56 -7.05 5.54
N ASP A 103 15.70 -6.50 6.74
CA ASP A 103 16.65 -7.01 7.75
C ASP A 103 15.95 -8.04 8.64
N THR A 104 16.51 -9.25 8.68
CA THR A 104 16.00 -10.38 9.46
C THR A 104 16.99 -10.83 10.54
N SER A 105 18.03 -10.04 10.85
CA SER A 105 19.11 -10.47 11.75
C SER A 105 18.64 -10.87 13.15
N ASP A 106 17.57 -10.25 13.63
CA ASP A 106 16.97 -10.50 14.96
C ASP A 106 15.84 -11.53 14.93
N ALA A 107 15.48 -12.02 13.74
CA ALA A 107 14.38 -12.95 13.53
C ALA A 107 14.85 -14.41 13.50
N VAL A 108 13.97 -15.32 13.91
CA VAL A 108 14.21 -16.77 13.82
C VAL A 108 13.64 -17.31 12.52
N SER A 109 14.39 -18.20 11.85
CA SER A 109 13.91 -18.90 10.66
C SER A 109 12.94 -20.02 11.06
N LEU A 110 11.82 -20.10 10.33
CA LEU A 110 10.79 -21.11 10.52
C LEU A 110 10.47 -21.77 9.18
N PRO A 111 9.86 -22.97 9.17
CA PRO A 111 9.28 -23.53 7.96
C PRO A 111 8.24 -22.56 7.39
N SER A 112 8.41 -22.19 6.11
CA SER A 112 7.48 -21.30 5.42
C SER A 112 6.21 -22.04 5.02
N ASP A 113 5.09 -21.32 5.08
CA ASP A 113 3.79 -21.70 4.55
C ASP A 113 3.51 -21.12 3.15
N LEU A 114 4.42 -20.28 2.63
CA LEU A 114 4.33 -19.69 1.31
C LEU A 114 5.43 -20.24 0.39
N ASP A 115 5.01 -20.83 -0.73
CA ASP A 115 5.90 -21.40 -1.73
C ASP A 115 6.86 -20.34 -2.29
N GLY A 116 8.14 -20.70 -2.38
CA GLY A 116 9.18 -19.83 -2.93
C GLY A 116 9.67 -18.72 -2.00
N ALA A 117 9.20 -18.67 -0.74
CA ALA A 117 9.66 -17.72 0.26
C ALA A 117 10.16 -18.41 1.53
N GLU A 118 11.19 -17.84 2.14
CA GLU A 118 11.70 -18.22 3.46
C GLU A 118 11.00 -17.39 4.54
N LEU A 119 10.55 -18.05 5.61
CA LEU A 119 9.84 -17.41 6.72
C LEU A 119 10.79 -17.08 7.87
N PHE A 120 10.72 -15.84 8.35
CA PHE A 120 11.38 -15.38 9.56
C PHE A 120 10.39 -14.68 10.50
N GLU A 121 10.50 -14.91 11.79
CA GLU A 121 9.68 -14.23 12.81
C GLU A 121 10.51 -13.59 13.90
N TYR A 122 10.16 -12.36 14.26
CA TYR A 122 10.71 -11.64 15.40
C TYR A 122 9.58 -11.24 16.35
N ILE A 123 9.51 -11.90 17.51
CA ILE A 123 8.49 -11.63 18.53
C ILE A 123 9.06 -10.63 19.54
N VAL A 124 8.53 -9.41 19.53
CA VAL A 124 8.93 -8.34 20.47
C VAL A 124 8.25 -8.54 21.83
N ARG A 125 6.95 -8.86 21.80
CA ARG A 125 6.13 -9.00 23.01
C ARG A 125 4.87 -9.82 22.74
N ILE A 126 4.44 -10.60 23.73
CA ILE A 126 3.16 -11.33 23.71
C ILE A 126 2.15 -10.77 24.72
N THR A 127 2.61 -10.34 25.90
CA THR A 127 1.76 -9.84 26.99
C THR A 127 2.43 -8.62 27.65
N PRO A 128 1.67 -7.59 28.08
CA PRO A 128 0.20 -7.45 28.01
C PRO A 128 -0.36 -7.06 26.65
N SER A 129 0.51 -6.75 25.68
CA SER A 129 0.17 -6.47 24.28
C SER A 129 0.99 -7.37 23.36
N PHE A 130 0.50 -7.57 22.14
CA PHE A 130 1.20 -8.35 21.13
C PHE A 130 1.92 -7.43 20.15
N ARG A 131 3.23 -7.65 19.97
CA ARG A 131 4.03 -7.00 18.94
C ARG A 131 5.00 -8.00 18.32
N ALA A 132 4.97 -8.11 17.00
CA ALA A 132 5.83 -9.03 16.27
C ALA A 132 6.02 -8.58 14.82
N GLN A 133 7.10 -9.04 14.21
CA GLN A 133 7.36 -8.89 12.78
C GLN A 133 7.48 -10.28 12.15
N ARG A 134 6.83 -10.47 10.99
CA ARG A 134 6.87 -11.72 10.23
C ARG A 134 7.30 -11.42 8.80
N TYR A 135 8.42 -11.97 8.38
CA TYR A 135 9.04 -11.73 7.09
C TYR A 135 8.95 -12.95 6.19
N TYR A 136 8.69 -12.70 4.91
CA TYR A 136 8.79 -13.66 3.83
C TYR A 136 9.83 -13.12 2.83
N VAL A 137 10.96 -13.79 2.76
CA VAL A 137 12.11 -13.39 1.93
C VAL A 137 12.19 -14.29 0.72
N PHE A 138 12.36 -13.71 -0.46
CA PHE A 138 12.44 -14.44 -1.72
C PHE A 138 13.37 -13.69 -2.70
N PRO A 139 13.75 -14.28 -3.84
CA PRO A 139 14.67 -13.63 -4.76
C PRO A 139 14.18 -12.23 -5.18
N GLY A 140 15.04 -11.24 -4.92
CA GLY A 140 14.83 -9.84 -5.28
C GLY A 140 13.73 -9.11 -4.51
N GLY A 141 13.17 -9.69 -3.45
CA GLY A 141 12.12 -9.05 -2.67
C GLY A 141 11.96 -9.57 -1.24
N CYS A 142 11.28 -8.76 -0.43
CA CYS A 142 10.81 -9.15 0.89
C CYS A 142 9.45 -8.52 1.14
N VAL A 143 8.51 -9.34 1.64
CA VAL A 143 7.25 -8.87 2.21
C VAL A 143 7.23 -9.17 3.70
N TRP A 144 6.74 -8.25 4.53
CA TRP A 144 6.61 -8.55 5.94
C TRP A 144 5.45 -7.84 6.60
N TRP A 145 4.90 -8.50 7.61
CA TRP A 145 3.95 -7.94 8.53
C TRP A 145 4.68 -7.29 9.71
N ASP A 146 4.21 -6.11 10.10
CA ASP A 146 4.46 -5.51 11.41
C ASP A 146 3.13 -5.48 12.17
N PHE A 147 3.06 -6.23 13.28
CA PHE A 147 1.86 -6.34 14.11
C PHE A 147 2.06 -5.53 15.40
N ASP A 148 1.09 -4.69 15.75
CA ASP A 148 1.08 -3.92 17.00
C ASP A 148 -0.34 -3.86 17.57
N PHE A 149 -0.68 -4.82 18.43
CA PHE A 149 -2.04 -4.96 18.94
C PHE A 149 -2.17 -4.31 20.32
N ASN A 150 -3.31 -3.67 20.56
CA ASN A 150 -3.65 -3.15 21.88
C ASN A 150 -3.69 -4.26 22.95
N ALA A 151 -3.60 -3.87 24.21
CA ALA A 151 -3.63 -4.81 25.34
C ALA A 151 -4.87 -5.73 25.32
N ASP A 152 -4.70 -6.94 25.85
CA ASP A 152 -5.73 -8.00 25.95
C ASP A 152 -6.13 -8.68 24.63
N ASN A 153 -5.48 -8.32 23.51
CA ASN A 153 -5.72 -8.97 22.23
C ASN A 153 -4.83 -10.18 21.99
N SER A 154 -5.39 -11.17 21.29
CA SER A 154 -4.73 -12.45 21.03
C SER A 154 -3.73 -12.37 19.88
N ALA A 155 -2.54 -12.95 20.07
CA ALA A 155 -1.59 -13.25 19.00
C ALA A 155 -2.22 -14.06 17.85
N ALA A 156 -3.30 -14.81 18.11
CA ALA A 156 -4.02 -15.54 17.07
C ALA A 156 -4.54 -14.63 15.94
N LEU A 157 -4.85 -13.36 16.22
CA LEU A 157 -5.29 -12.40 15.19
C LEU A 157 -4.21 -12.16 14.13
N SER A 158 -2.91 -12.27 14.49
CA SER A 158 -1.81 -12.11 13.52
C SER A 158 -1.67 -13.33 12.63
N ILE A 159 -2.04 -14.52 13.14
CA ILE A 159 -2.05 -15.76 12.36
C ILE A 159 -3.20 -15.70 11.34
N ASP A 160 -4.41 -15.35 11.80
CA ASP A 160 -5.58 -15.23 10.93
C ASP A 160 -5.34 -14.23 9.80
N LEU A 161 -4.80 -13.04 10.12
CA LEU A 161 -4.47 -12.05 9.10
C LEU A 161 -3.31 -12.52 8.20
N GLY A 162 -2.28 -13.13 8.77
CA GLY A 162 -1.14 -13.66 8.02
C GLY A 162 -1.56 -14.65 6.93
N ASN A 163 -2.54 -15.51 7.21
CA ASN A 163 -3.09 -16.47 6.26
C ASN A 163 -3.84 -15.84 5.07
N SER A 164 -4.15 -14.54 5.13
CA SER A 164 -4.76 -13.84 4.00
C SER A 164 -3.73 -13.44 2.93
N LEU A 165 -2.42 -13.46 3.27
CA LEU A 165 -1.34 -13.15 2.35
C LEU A 165 -1.05 -14.32 1.43
N VAL A 166 -0.97 -14.03 0.13
CA VAL A 166 -0.50 -14.95 -0.90
C VAL A 166 0.61 -14.27 -1.70
N LEU A 167 1.54 -15.06 -2.20
CA LEU A 167 2.59 -14.64 -3.10
C LEU A 167 2.36 -15.23 -4.49
N VAL A 168 2.26 -14.38 -5.51
CA VAL A 168 2.11 -14.80 -6.91
C VAL A 168 3.40 -14.52 -7.68
N SER A 169 3.79 -15.41 -8.59
CA SER A 169 4.93 -15.16 -9.47
C SER A 169 4.60 -14.06 -10.48
N ARG A 170 5.62 -13.32 -10.92
CA ARG A 170 5.47 -12.35 -12.02
C ARG A 170 4.92 -12.98 -13.29
N ASP A 171 5.34 -14.21 -13.58
CA ASP A 171 4.90 -14.92 -14.78
C ASP A 171 3.39 -15.19 -14.72
N ALA A 172 2.89 -15.71 -13.60
CA ALA A 172 1.45 -15.93 -13.40
C ALA A 172 0.65 -14.63 -13.45
N LEU A 173 1.20 -13.54 -12.90
CA LEU A 173 0.54 -12.23 -12.94
C LEU A 173 0.40 -11.70 -14.38
N ASN A 174 1.43 -11.87 -15.21
CA ASN A 174 1.39 -11.46 -16.62
C ASN A 174 0.40 -12.29 -17.44
N GLU A 175 0.29 -13.59 -17.15
CA GLU A 175 -0.68 -14.49 -17.80
C GLU A 175 -2.12 -14.10 -17.45
N ASN A 176 -2.43 -13.91 -16.16
CA ASN A 176 -3.77 -13.52 -15.70
C ASN A 176 -4.26 -12.21 -16.35
N ILE A 177 -3.35 -11.25 -16.52
CA ILE A 177 -3.68 -9.97 -17.16
C ILE A 177 -3.95 -10.17 -18.65
N ARG A 178 -3.12 -10.94 -19.34
CA ARG A 178 -3.33 -11.25 -20.77
C ARG A 178 -4.70 -11.89 -21.01
N ASP A 179 -5.09 -12.83 -20.16
CA ASP A 179 -6.35 -13.56 -20.31
C ASP A 179 -7.56 -12.66 -19.98
N SER A 180 -7.44 -11.77 -18.98
CA SER A 180 -8.50 -10.80 -18.66
C SER A 180 -8.83 -9.83 -19.81
N PHE A 181 -7.84 -9.49 -20.65
CA PHE A 181 -8.08 -8.67 -21.84
C PHE A 181 -8.79 -9.41 -22.97
N ILE A 182 -8.73 -10.74 -23.00
CA ILE A 182 -9.36 -11.56 -24.06
C ILE A 182 -10.86 -11.74 -23.77
N ASP A 183 -11.25 -11.87 -22.50
CA ASP A 183 -12.64 -12.11 -22.10
C ASP A 183 -13.53 -10.85 -22.14
N GLU A 184 -12.97 -9.64 -22.15
CA GLU A 184 -13.71 -8.38 -22.33
C GLU A 184 -14.07 -8.06 -23.80
N GLU A 185 -13.57 -8.84 -24.76
CA GLU A 185 -13.83 -8.65 -26.21
C GLU A 185 -14.94 -9.54 -26.79
N LEU A 186 -15.63 -10.33 -25.95
CA LEU A 186 -16.77 -11.21 -26.30
C LEU A 186 -18.09 -10.77 -25.66
#